data_AF-A0A6B3HS26-F1
#
_entry.id   AF-A0A6B3HS26-F1
#
_cell.length_a   1.000
_cell.length_b   1.000
_cell.length_c   1.000
_cell.angle_alpha   90.00
_cell.angle_beta   90.00
_cell.angle_gamma   90.00
#
_symmetry.space_group_name_H-M   'P 1'
#
loop_
_entity.id
_entity.type
_entity.pdbx_description
1 polymer ?
#
loop_
_entity_poly.entity_id
_entity_poly.type
_entity_poly.pdbx_seq_one_letter_code
_entity_poly.pdbx_strand_id
1 'polypeptide(L)'
;PHGHRELSHPEAGIYLVGMKSYGRAPTFLAMTGYEQVRSVAAALAGDLEAADRTELTLPETGVCGGAGLFDDPAPSDTKGSCATPEPALVQLGTG
;
A
#
# COMPACT_ATOMS: atom_id res chain seq x y z
N PRO A 1 -9.03 8.81 0.82
CA PRO A 1 -8.64 7.40 1.05
C PRO A 1 -7.12 7.33 1.27
N HIS A 2 -6.67 6.50 2.21
CA HIS A 2 -5.27 6.42 2.66
C HIS A 2 -4.73 7.66 3.40
N GLY A 3 -5.60 8.57 3.85
CA GLY A 3 -5.22 9.73 4.63
C GLY A 3 -5.19 9.45 6.14
N HIS A 4 -4.61 10.37 6.91
CA HIS A 4 -4.46 10.25 8.36
C HIS A 4 -5.78 10.00 9.09
N ARG A 5 -6.89 10.57 8.60
CA ARG A 5 -8.22 10.38 9.22
C ARG A 5 -8.67 8.93 9.14
N GLU A 6 -8.56 8.31 7.97
CA GLU A 6 -8.94 6.90 7.79
C GLU A 6 -8.01 5.92 8.52
N LEU A 7 -6.77 6.34 8.81
CA LEU A 7 -5.73 5.51 9.42
C LEU A 7 -5.61 5.70 10.93
N SER A 8 -6.34 6.66 11.50
CA SER A 8 -6.32 6.98 12.92
C SER A 8 -6.90 5.86 13.79
N HIS A 9 -6.29 5.64 14.95
CA HIS A 9 -6.82 4.78 16.00
C HIS A 9 -7.63 5.62 17.02
N PRO A 10 -8.57 5.03 17.78
CA PRO A 10 -9.26 5.74 18.86
C PRO A 10 -8.32 6.31 19.94
N GLU A 11 -7.14 5.71 20.11
CA GLU A 11 -6.08 6.24 20.96
C GLU A 11 -5.29 7.33 20.22
N ALA A 12 -5.12 8.48 20.88
CA ALA A 12 -4.53 9.65 20.27
C ALA A 12 -3.07 9.42 19.85
N GLY A 13 -2.70 9.91 18.67
CA GLY A 13 -1.34 9.80 18.12
C GLY A 13 -0.98 8.42 17.58
N ILE A 14 -1.91 7.46 17.60
CA ILE A 14 -1.70 6.13 17.02
C ILE A 14 -2.34 6.05 15.64
N TYR A 15 -1.57 5.56 14.69
CA TYR A 15 -1.99 5.34 13.30
C TYR A 15 -1.59 3.94 12.84
N LEU A 16 -2.45 3.30 12.05
CA LEU A 16 -2.18 2.03 11.39
C LEU A 16 -1.82 2.30 9.92
N VAL A 17 -0.64 1.88 9.49
CA VAL A 17 -0.15 2.08 8.11
C VAL A 17 0.32 0.77 7.49
N GLY A 18 0.60 0.81 6.19
CA GLY A 18 1.10 -0.32 5.43
C GLY A 18 0.05 -1.40 5.19
N MET A 19 0.51 -2.64 5.00
CA MET A 19 -0.37 -3.78 4.73
C MET A 19 -1.41 -4.02 5.86
N LYS A 20 -1.10 -3.63 7.10
CA LYS A 20 -2.03 -3.79 8.23
C LYS A 20 -3.27 -2.90 8.14
N SER A 21 -3.17 -1.73 7.49
CA SER A 21 -4.32 -0.84 7.26
C SER A 21 -5.14 -1.27 6.03
N TYR A 22 -4.61 -2.16 5.19
CA TYR A 22 -5.16 -2.54 3.89
C TYR A 22 -6.08 -3.78 3.93
N GLY A 23 -6.41 -4.26 5.13
CA GLY A 23 -7.38 -5.33 5.35
C GLY A 23 -6.96 -6.67 4.74
N ARG A 24 -7.86 -7.31 3.99
CA ARG A 24 -7.65 -8.61 3.34
C ARG A 24 -7.27 -8.50 1.85
N ALA A 25 -6.97 -7.31 1.36
CA ALA A 25 -6.56 -7.16 -0.02
C ALA A 25 -5.27 -7.97 -0.27
N PRO A 26 -5.25 -8.85 -1.29
CA PRO A 26 -4.14 -9.79 -1.48
C PRO A 26 -2.85 -9.09 -1.97
N THR A 27 -2.97 -7.88 -2.51
CA THR A 27 -1.86 -7.10 -3.04
C THR A 27 -1.80 -5.73 -2.40
N PHE A 28 -0.60 -5.36 -1.97
CA PHE A 28 -0.29 -4.05 -1.41
C PHE A 28 0.70 -3.34 -2.30
N LEU A 29 0.30 -2.19 -2.84
CA LEU A 29 1.17 -1.38 -3.68
C LEU A 29 2.03 -0.48 -2.79
N ALA A 30 3.34 -0.47 -3.03
CA ALA A 30 4.25 0.38 -2.24
C ALA A 30 3.81 1.86 -2.25
N MET A 31 3.31 2.36 -3.39
CA MET A 31 2.82 3.73 -3.52
C MET A 31 1.62 4.05 -2.62
N THR A 32 0.70 3.10 -2.39
CA THR A 32 -0.39 3.35 -1.43
C THR A 32 0.17 3.46 -0.02
N GLY A 33 1.16 2.63 0.35
CA GLY A 33 1.86 2.75 1.62
C GLY A 33 2.61 4.06 1.81
N TYR A 34 3.27 4.56 0.77
CA TYR A 34 3.95 5.85 0.82
C TYR A 34 2.96 7.00 1.04
N GLU A 35 1.79 6.99 0.38
CA GLU A 35 0.77 8.00 0.64
C GLU A 35 0.26 7.96 2.09
N GLN A 36 0.03 6.77 2.63
CA GLN A 36 -0.38 6.61 4.03
C GLN A 36 0.62 7.25 4.99
N VAL A 37 1.90 6.94 4.82
CA VAL A 37 2.97 7.49 5.68
C VAL A 37 3.11 9.00 5.48
N ARG A 38 3.04 9.50 4.25
CA ARG A 38 3.09 10.95 3.94
C ARG A 38 2.00 11.71 4.69
N SER A 39 0.74 11.27 4.54
CA SER A 39 -0.41 11.92 5.18
C SER A 39 -0.32 11.88 6.70
N VAL A 40 0.04 10.72 7.29
CA VAL A 40 0.20 10.58 8.75
C VAL A 40 1.35 11.43 9.29
N ALA A 41 2.50 11.47 8.60
CA ALA A 41 3.64 12.27 9.03
C ALA A 41 3.29 13.77 9.06
N ALA A 42 2.55 14.27 8.06
CA ALA A 42 2.07 15.65 8.05
C ALA A 42 1.11 15.94 9.23
N ALA A 43 0.19 15.02 9.52
CA ALA A 43 -0.72 15.16 10.65
C ALA A 43 0.02 15.18 12.01
N LEU A 44 1.00 14.29 12.18
CA LEU A 44 1.87 14.26 13.37
C LEU A 44 2.72 15.52 13.52
N ALA A 45 3.10 16.15 12.41
CA ALA A 45 3.81 17.44 12.39
C ALA A 45 2.88 18.65 12.60
N GLY A 46 1.56 18.45 12.67
CA GLY A 46 0.57 19.51 12.83
C GLY A 46 0.16 20.22 11.53
N ASP A 47 0.67 19.78 10.38
CA ASP A 47 0.29 20.31 9.06
C ASP A 47 -0.92 19.53 8.52
N LEU A 48 -2.11 19.87 9.04
CA LEU A 48 -3.35 19.21 8.65
C LEU A 48 -3.75 19.51 7.19
N GLU A 49 -3.39 20.68 6.65
CA GLU A 49 -3.65 20.99 5.25
C GLU A 49 -2.86 20.04 4.33
N ALA A 50 -1.57 19.83 4.60
CA ALA A 50 -0.78 18.85 3.87
C ALA A 50 -1.24 17.42 4.11
N ALA A 51 -1.63 17.09 5.34
CA ALA A 51 -2.15 15.77 5.68
C ALA A 51 -3.43 15.43 4.90
N ASP A 52 -4.28 16.42 4.64
CA ASP A 52 -5.57 16.26 3.99
C ASP A 52 -5.48 16.17 2.45
N ARG A 53 -4.34 16.57 1.85
CA ARG A 53 -4.11 16.37 0.41
C ARG A 53 -3.98 14.89 0.08
N THR A 54 -4.55 14.46 -1.04
CA THR A 54 -4.25 13.15 -1.62
C THR A 54 -3.19 13.34 -2.70
N GLU A 55 -1.98 12.82 -2.48
CA GLU A 55 -0.86 12.92 -3.42
C GLU A 55 -0.58 11.57 -4.12
N LEU A 56 -1.44 10.57 -3.90
CA LEU A 56 -1.37 9.27 -4.54
C LEU A 56 -1.80 9.34 -6.01
N THR A 57 -0.86 9.05 -6.90
CA THR A 57 -1.14 8.78 -8.31
C THR A 57 -0.81 7.32 -8.60
N LEU A 58 -1.80 6.52 -8.99
CA LEU A 58 -1.59 5.12 -9.38
C LEU A 58 -1.55 5.01 -10.90
N PRO A 59 -0.68 4.16 -11.48
CA PRO A 59 -0.77 3.81 -12.89
C PRO A 59 -2.09 3.08 -13.16
N GLU A 60 -2.66 3.24 -14.36
CA GLU A 60 -3.93 2.62 -14.74
C GLU A 60 -3.95 1.09 -14.58
N THR A 61 -2.78 0.46 -14.69
CA THR A 61 -2.60 -1.00 -14.55
C THR A 61 -2.63 -1.47 -13.09
N GLY A 62 -2.57 -0.57 -12.11
CA GLY A 62 -2.61 -0.91 -10.69
C GLY A 62 -1.38 -1.69 -10.18
N VAL A 63 -0.25 -1.68 -10.90
CA VAL A 63 0.98 -2.38 -10.51
C VAL A 63 2.14 -1.39 -10.40
N CYS A 64 2.76 -1.32 -9.22
CA CYS A 64 4.04 -0.64 -9.03
C CYS A 64 5.15 -1.69 -8.95
N GLY A 65 5.92 -1.83 -10.02
CA GLY A 65 7.14 -2.63 -10.01
C GLY A 65 8.18 -1.96 -9.12
N GLY A 66 8.42 -2.49 -7.92
CA GLY A 66 9.36 -1.87 -6.97
C GLY A 66 10.13 -2.84 -6.07
N ALA A 67 9.87 -4.14 -6.12
CA ALA A 67 10.56 -5.12 -5.29
C ALA A 67 11.61 -5.90 -6.09
N GLY A 68 12.54 -5.23 -6.80
CA GLY A 68 13.54 -5.97 -7.58
C GLY A 68 14.69 -5.23 -8.27
N LEU A 69 14.90 -3.92 -8.08
CA LEU A 69 15.97 -3.18 -8.79
C LEU A 69 17.05 -2.58 -7.87
N PHE A 70 17.26 -3.16 -6.69
CA PHE A 70 18.22 -2.59 -5.74
C PHE A 70 19.70 -2.88 -6.07
N ASP A 71 20.03 -3.64 -7.12
CA ASP A 71 21.43 -3.99 -7.44
C ASP A 71 21.82 -4.00 -8.93
N ASP A 72 21.00 -3.49 -9.87
CA ASP A 72 21.34 -3.56 -11.31
C ASP A 72 21.60 -2.17 -11.93
N PRO A 73 22.82 -1.84 -12.39
CA PRO A 73 23.13 -0.55 -13.00
C PRO A 73 22.61 -0.39 -14.45
N ALA A 74 21.81 -1.32 -14.96
CA ALA A 74 21.23 -1.26 -16.30
C ALA A 74 19.69 -1.40 -16.28
N PRO A 75 18.96 -0.61 -17.09
CA PRO A 75 17.52 -0.80 -17.24
C PRO A 75 17.28 -2.09 -18.03
N SER A 76 16.97 -3.19 -17.35
CA SER A 76 16.43 -4.37 -18.04
C SER A 76 14.92 -4.19 -18.23
N ASP A 77 14.45 -4.39 -19.47
CA ASP A 77 13.03 -4.44 -19.86
C ASP A 77 12.33 -5.69 -19.29
N THR A 78 12.56 -6.01 -18.02
CA THR A 78 11.82 -7.07 -17.34
C THR A 78 10.53 -6.48 -16.79
N LYS A 79 9.46 -6.62 -17.58
CA LYS A 79 8.08 -6.47 -17.09
C LYS A 79 7.89 -7.37 -15.87
N GLY A 80 8.01 -6.81 -14.68
CA GLY A 80 7.67 -7.47 -13.41
C GLY A 80 6.18 -7.83 -13.41
N SER A 81 5.87 -9.02 -13.91
CA SER A 81 4.51 -9.54 -14.01
C SER A 81 4.15 -10.27 -12.72
N CYS A 82 3.28 -9.66 -11.91
CA CYS A 82 2.61 -10.32 -10.80
C CYS A 82 1.48 -11.21 -11.34
N ALA A 83 1.76 -12.50 -11.58
CA ALA A 83 0.67 -13.48 -11.70
C ALA A 83 0.18 -13.83 -10.30
N THR A 84 -1.05 -13.46 -9.97
CA THR A 84 -1.76 -13.97 -8.79
C THR A 84 -2.13 -15.42 -9.08
N PRO A 85 -1.67 -16.43 -8.31
CA PRO A 85 -2.10 -17.80 -8.51
C PRO A 85 -3.61 -17.91 -8.26
N GLU A 86 -4.30 -18.68 -9.10
CA GLU A 86 -5.72 -18.95 -8.96
C GLU A 86 -5.97 -19.64 -7.60
N PRO A 87 -6.92 -19.15 -6.79
CA PRO A 87 -7.15 -19.69 -5.45
C PRO A 87 -7.64 -21.15 -5.55
N ALA A 88 -6.81 -22.09 -5.09
CA ALA A 88 -7.19 -23.48 -5.01
C ALA A 88 -8.26 -23.68 -3.93
N LEU A 89 -9.41 -24.25 -4.33
CA LEU A 89 -10.48 -24.62 -3.40
C LEU A 89 -10.05 -25.84 -2.57
N VAL A 90 -9.93 -25.67 -1.26
CA VAL A 90 -9.66 -26.76 -0.31
C VAL A 90 -11.00 -27.31 0.22
N GLN A 91 -11.26 -28.59 0.01
CA GLN A 91 -12.41 -29.29 0.60
C GLN A 91 -12.13 -29.56 2.09
N LEU A 92 -12.98 -29.02 2.96
CA LEU A 92 -12.94 -29.27 4.40
C LEU A 92 -14.04 -30.29 4.78
N GLY A 93 -13.68 -31.57 4.77
CA GLY A 93 -14.56 -32.66 5.20
C GLY A 93 -14.50 -33.88 4.29
N THR A 94 -14.63 -35.07 4.87
CA THR A 94 -14.75 -36.35 4.17
C THR A 94 -16.23 -36.63 3.92
N GLY A 95 -16.63 -36.71 2.65
CA GLY A 95 -17.78 -37.55 2.26
C GLY A 95 -17.45 -39.02 2.44
#